data_AF-A0A2V9VXF1-F1
#
_entry.id   AF-A0A2V9VXF1-F1
#
_cell.length_a   1.000
_cell.length_b   1.000
_cell.length_c   1.000
_cell.angle_alpha   90.00
_cell.angle_beta   90.00
_cell.angle_gamma   90.00
#
_symmetry.space_group_name_H-M   'P 1'
#
loop_
_entity.id
_entity.type
_entity.pdbx_description
1 polymer ?
#
loop_
_entity_poly.entity_id
_entity_poly.type
_entity_poly.pdbx_seq_one_letter_code
_entity_poly.pdbx_strand_id
1 'polypeptide(L)'
;MTRSNVTALCLLLFSLPVFAVGAQDKKHSDKSIQHVLLISVDGLHSVDVANYIKNHPKSAMAELASHAVVYSDANTPQLSDSFPGVLALVTGGSPVSHGFFYDVSYDRTIFDPTNTTCSGGAGNMMVFDESIDKYNSQNVSLNVIDPTKLPNIKTPGGQC
;
A
#
# COMPACT_ATOMS: atom_id res chain seq x y z
N MET A 1 -53.08 -42.69 24.06
CA MET A 1 -52.68 -41.83 22.93
C MET A 1 -52.69 -40.38 23.42
N THR A 2 -51.57 -39.95 23.99
CA THR A 2 -51.35 -38.61 24.54
C THR A 2 -50.76 -37.71 23.46
N ARG A 3 -51.42 -36.58 23.16
CA ARG A 3 -50.94 -35.58 22.20
C ARG A 3 -49.91 -34.68 22.89
N SER A 4 -48.69 -34.68 22.37
CA SER A 4 -47.58 -33.84 22.83
C SER A 4 -47.65 -32.49 22.11
N ASN A 5 -47.80 -31.39 22.85
CA ASN A 5 -47.74 -30.03 22.33
C ASN A 5 -46.28 -29.57 22.35
N VAL A 6 -45.70 -29.36 21.17
CA VAL A 6 -44.36 -28.78 21.01
C VAL A 6 -44.50 -27.27 21.12
N THR A 7 -44.09 -26.71 22.25
CA THR A 7 -44.00 -25.26 22.45
C THR A 7 -42.68 -24.76 21.84
N ALA A 8 -42.76 -23.99 20.75
CA ALA A 8 -41.61 -23.34 20.15
C ALA A 8 -41.15 -22.16 21.03
N LEU A 9 -39.94 -22.25 21.58
CA LEU A 9 -39.31 -21.18 22.34
C LEU A 9 -38.56 -20.25 21.37
N CYS A 10 -39.21 -19.15 20.97
CA CYS A 10 -38.57 -18.05 20.24
C CYS A 10 -37.65 -17.27 21.20
N LEU A 11 -36.34 -17.52 21.11
CA LEU A 11 -35.31 -16.68 21.73
C LEU A 11 -35.16 -15.39 20.90
N LEU A 12 -35.79 -14.32 21.35
CA LEU A 12 -35.56 -12.96 20.86
C LEU A 12 -34.22 -12.47 21.44
N LEU A 13 -33.17 -12.45 20.61
CA LEU A 13 -31.91 -11.79 20.89
C LEU A 13 -32.11 -10.27 20.79
N PHE A 14 -32.29 -9.61 21.93
CA PHE A 14 -32.18 -8.15 22.02
C PHE A 14 -30.71 -7.76 21.93
N SER A 15 -30.30 -7.12 20.83
CA SER A 15 -29.01 -6.46 20.69
C SER A 15 -28.99 -5.20 21.54
N LEU A 16 -28.26 -5.23 22.66
CA LEU A 16 -27.89 -4.03 23.41
C LEU A 16 -26.84 -3.25 22.60
N PRO A 17 -27.03 -1.96 22.29
CA PRO A 17 -25.95 -1.15 21.77
C PRO A 17 -24.93 -0.96 22.89
N VAL A 18 -23.76 -1.60 22.75
CA VAL A 18 -22.59 -1.26 23.54
C VAL A 18 -22.18 0.15 23.10
N PHE A 19 -22.57 1.15 23.88
CA PHE A 19 -21.94 2.45 23.79
C PHE A 19 -20.50 2.27 24.26
N ALA A 20 -19.56 2.29 23.31
CA ALA A 20 -18.16 2.44 23.62
C ALA A 20 -18.01 3.75 24.41
N VAL A 21 -17.80 3.65 25.72
CA VAL A 21 -17.31 4.77 26.53
C VAL A 21 -15.94 5.08 25.96
N GLY A 22 -15.87 6.12 25.14
CA GLY A 22 -14.60 6.68 24.70
C GLY A 22 -13.76 6.97 25.94
N ALA A 23 -12.60 6.33 26.04
CA ALA A 23 -11.62 6.66 27.04
C ALA A 23 -11.40 8.18 26.98
N GLN A 24 -11.53 8.85 28.13
CA GLN A 24 -11.26 10.26 28.28
C GLN A 24 -9.89 10.56 27.66
N ASP A 25 -9.92 11.22 26.51
CA ASP A 25 -8.74 11.66 25.80
C ASP A 25 -7.98 12.59 26.75
N LYS A 26 -6.88 12.10 27.31
CA LYS A 26 -5.97 12.93 28.09
C LYS A 26 -5.48 13.97 27.11
N LYS A 27 -6.09 15.16 27.17
CA LYS A 27 -5.75 16.36 26.40
C LYS A 27 -4.23 16.46 26.35
N HIS A 28 -3.65 15.91 25.28
CA HIS A 28 -2.21 15.85 25.13
C HIS A 28 -1.81 17.31 25.07
N SER A 29 -1.00 17.74 26.04
CA SER A 29 -0.39 19.06 26.06
C SER A 29 0.06 19.39 24.64
N ASP A 30 -0.29 20.60 24.18
CA ASP A 30 -0.17 21.20 22.85
C ASP A 30 1.28 21.25 22.33
N LYS A 31 1.98 20.12 22.39
CA LYS A 31 3.20 19.86 21.65
C LYS A 31 2.75 19.37 20.30
N SER A 32 2.51 20.31 19.41
CA SER A 32 2.31 20.04 17.99
C SER A 32 3.39 19.08 17.50
N ILE A 33 3.00 18.00 16.81
CA ILE A 33 3.94 17.13 16.11
C ILE A 33 4.62 17.97 15.02
N GLN A 34 5.92 18.21 15.16
CA GLN A 34 6.69 19.05 14.22
C GLN A 34 7.19 18.25 13.01
N HIS A 35 7.43 16.95 13.20
CA HIS A 35 8.01 16.08 12.17
C HIS A 35 7.33 14.71 12.20
N VAL A 36 7.14 14.15 11.01
CA VAL A 36 6.69 12.77 10.79
C VAL A 36 7.76 12.05 9.99
N LEU A 37 8.15 10.86 10.44
CA LEU A 37 9.11 10.00 9.77
C LEU A 37 8.41 8.69 9.40
N LEU A 38 8.39 8.36 8.11
CA LEU A 38 7.96 7.06 7.61
C LEU A 38 9.21 6.25 7.26
N ILE A 39 9.35 5.07 7.87
CA ILE A 39 10.39 4.09 7.55
C ILE A 39 9.69 2.87 6.97
N SER A 40 9.96 2.58 5.70
CA SER A 40 9.58 1.33 5.05
C SER A 40 10.83 0.49 4.84
N VAL A 41 10.83 -0.75 5.33
CA VAL A 41 11.94 -1.69 5.15
C VAL A 41 11.45 -2.81 4.25
N ASP A 42 12.06 -2.92 3.06
CA ASP A 42 11.67 -3.91 2.07
C ASP A 42 11.88 -5.34 2.60
N GLY A 43 10.90 -6.21 2.36
CA GLY A 43 10.92 -7.62 2.76
C GLY A 43 10.91 -7.91 4.27
N LEU A 44 10.67 -6.92 5.13
CA LEU A 44 10.71 -7.11 6.59
C LEU A 44 9.41 -7.74 7.11
N HIS A 45 9.42 -9.05 7.39
CA HIS A 45 8.26 -9.73 7.96
C HIS A 45 8.15 -9.48 9.46
N SER A 46 6.93 -9.59 10.00
CA SER A 46 6.67 -9.45 11.45
C SER A 46 7.48 -10.44 12.30
N VAL A 47 7.69 -11.66 11.80
CA VAL A 47 8.52 -12.69 12.46
C VAL A 47 10.00 -12.30 12.52
N ASP A 48 10.51 -11.59 11.50
CA ASP A 48 11.89 -11.13 11.47
C ASP A 48 12.13 -10.08 12.56
N VAL A 49 11.18 -9.14 12.72
CA VAL A 49 11.20 -8.13 13.79
C VAL A 49 11.20 -8.80 15.17
N ALA A 50 10.30 -9.76 15.39
CA ALA A 50 10.20 -10.47 16.65
C ALA A 50 11.49 -11.23 17.00
N ASN A 51 12.06 -11.94 16.04
CA ASN A 51 13.32 -12.66 16.21
C ASN A 51 14.50 -11.70 16.44
N TYR A 52 14.53 -10.58 15.72
CA TYR A 52 15.59 -9.58 15.86
C TYR A 52 15.59 -8.95 17.25
N ILE A 53 14.43 -8.52 17.76
CA ILE A 53 14.27 -7.93 19.09
C ILE A 53 14.67 -8.93 20.18
N LYS A 54 14.24 -10.19 20.06
CA LYS A 54 14.59 -11.26 21.01
C LYS A 54 16.10 -11.44 21.13
N ASN A 55 16.82 -11.40 20.01
CA ASN A 55 18.27 -11.60 19.98
C ASN A 55 19.06 -10.30 20.26
N HIS A 56 18.45 -9.13 20.09
CA HIS A 56 19.08 -7.82 20.26
C HIS A 56 18.21 -6.90 21.13
N PRO A 57 18.03 -7.21 22.44
CA PRO A 57 17.11 -6.50 23.32
C PRO A 57 17.52 -5.05 23.63
N LYS A 58 18.75 -4.65 23.25
CA LYS A 58 19.26 -3.28 23.40
C LYS A 58 19.38 -2.52 22.07
N SER A 59 18.81 -3.06 20.99
CA SER A 59 18.84 -2.43 19.67
C SER A 59 17.86 -1.25 19.58
N ALA A 60 18.07 -0.36 18.61
CA ALA A 60 17.13 0.72 18.32
C ALA A 60 15.73 0.20 17.97
N MET A 61 15.63 -0.94 17.27
CA MET A 61 14.34 -1.57 16.95
C MET A 61 13.61 -2.05 18.22
N ALA A 62 14.34 -2.63 19.18
CA ALA A 62 13.77 -3.06 20.45
C ALA A 62 13.27 -1.86 21.28
N GLU A 63 14.04 -0.77 21.32
CA GLU A 63 13.64 0.47 21.97
C GLU A 63 12.37 1.04 21.31
N LEU A 64 12.35 1.18 19.98
CA LEU A 64 11.18 1.66 19.23
C LEU A 64 9.93 0.80 19.52
N ALA A 65 10.05 -0.52 19.43
CA ALA A 65 8.94 -1.43 19.66
C ALA A 65 8.38 -1.35 21.10
N SER A 66 9.23 -1.06 22.09
CA SER A 66 8.80 -0.96 23.50
C SER A 66 7.90 0.25 23.80
N HIS A 67 7.97 1.30 22.96
CA HIS A 67 7.16 2.52 23.09
C HIS A 67 6.10 2.65 21.98
N ALA A 68 6.06 1.71 21.03
CA ALA A 68 5.22 1.77 19.86
C ALA A 68 3.83 1.15 20.08
N VAL A 69 2.87 1.61 19.27
CA VAL A 69 1.65 0.84 19.00
C VAL A 69 1.97 -0.14 17.87
N VAL A 70 1.92 -1.43 18.17
CA VAL A 70 2.27 -2.49 17.21
C VAL A 70 1.00 -3.09 16.62
N TYR A 71 0.89 -3.04 15.29
CA TYR A 71 -0.16 -3.71 14.52
C TYR A 71 0.37 -5.06 14.01
N SER A 72 0.06 -6.15 14.72
CA SER A 72 0.59 -7.48 14.42
C SER A 72 -0.09 -8.22 13.26
N ASP A 73 -1.24 -7.71 12.79
CA ASP A 73 -2.02 -8.26 11.67
C ASP A 73 -2.22 -7.22 10.56
N ALA A 74 -1.17 -6.42 10.33
CA ALA A 74 -1.10 -5.52 9.18
C ALA A 74 -0.70 -6.32 7.93
N ASN A 75 -1.45 -6.15 6.85
CA ASN A 75 -1.24 -6.87 5.59
C ASN A 75 -1.02 -5.86 4.46
N THR A 76 -0.07 -6.17 3.57
CA THR A 76 0.11 -5.44 2.31
C THR A 76 -1.00 -5.83 1.31
N PRO A 77 -1.17 -5.09 0.21
CA PRO A 77 -1.99 -5.55 -0.91
C PRO A 77 -1.58 -6.97 -1.33
N GLN A 78 -2.55 -7.78 -1.76
CA GLN A 78 -2.41 -9.24 -1.94
C GLN A 78 -1.31 -9.66 -2.93
N LEU A 79 -0.90 -8.76 -3.84
CA LEU A 79 0.33 -8.86 -4.61
C LEU A 79 1.40 -8.02 -3.91
N SER A 80 2.08 -8.63 -2.94
CA SER A 80 3.08 -7.93 -2.13
C SER A 80 4.35 -7.70 -2.94
N ASP A 81 4.61 -6.44 -3.24
CA ASP A 81 5.85 -5.91 -3.82
C ASP A 81 6.12 -4.53 -3.19
N SER A 82 7.38 -4.10 -3.23
CA SER A 82 7.83 -2.77 -2.85
C SER A 82 6.94 -1.64 -3.39
N PHE A 83 6.56 -1.69 -4.68
CA PHE A 83 5.84 -0.61 -5.35
C PHE A 83 4.40 -0.42 -4.82
N PRO A 84 3.51 -1.44 -4.88
CA PRO A 84 2.17 -1.33 -4.29
C PRO A 84 2.20 -1.17 -2.76
N GLY A 85 3.20 -1.75 -2.08
CA GLY A 85 3.36 -1.65 -0.63
C GLY A 85 3.61 -0.21 -0.17
N VAL A 86 4.57 0.48 -0.78
CA VAL A 86 4.86 1.88 -0.44
C VAL A 86 3.72 2.80 -0.85
N LEU A 87 3.09 2.58 -2.01
CA LEU A 87 1.93 3.38 -2.43
C LEU A 87 0.77 3.31 -1.44
N ALA A 88 0.48 2.13 -0.88
CA ALA A 88 -0.55 1.98 0.14
C ALA A 88 -0.21 2.80 1.41
N LEU A 89 1.05 2.83 1.83
CA LEU A 89 1.49 3.58 3.01
C LEU A 89 1.42 5.11 2.80
N VAL A 90 1.84 5.62 1.65
CA VAL A 90 1.91 7.07 1.40
C VAL A 90 0.59 7.68 0.95
N THR A 91 -0.27 6.91 0.30
CA THR A 91 -1.58 7.40 -0.17
C THR A 91 -2.73 7.03 0.76
N GLY A 92 -2.56 6.02 1.62
CA GLY A 92 -3.66 5.39 2.37
C GLY A 92 -4.67 4.66 1.47
N GLY A 93 -4.36 4.51 0.18
CA GLY A 93 -5.24 3.96 -0.84
C GLY A 93 -4.91 2.52 -1.22
N SER A 94 -5.77 1.95 -2.06
CA SER A 94 -5.54 0.68 -2.75
C SER A 94 -5.20 0.92 -4.22
N PRO A 95 -4.76 -0.11 -4.97
CA PRO A 95 -4.56 -0.01 -6.42
C PRO A 95 -5.72 0.62 -7.18
N VAL A 96 -6.95 0.46 -6.68
CA VAL A 96 -8.15 1.05 -7.26
C VAL A 96 -8.16 2.58 -7.13
N SER A 97 -7.72 3.12 -5.99
CA SER A 97 -7.78 4.56 -5.72
C SER A 97 -6.56 5.32 -6.22
N HIS A 98 -5.36 4.73 -6.16
CA HIS A 98 -4.15 5.38 -6.66
C HIS A 98 -3.82 5.01 -8.12
N GLY A 99 -4.57 4.10 -8.74
CA GLY A 99 -4.50 3.80 -10.17
C GLY A 99 -3.28 2.99 -10.62
N PHE A 100 -2.48 2.48 -9.69
CA PHE A 100 -1.31 1.65 -9.99
C PHE A 100 -1.47 0.27 -9.38
N PHE A 101 -1.23 -0.76 -10.18
CA PHE A 101 -1.34 -2.14 -9.72
C PHE A 101 0.03 -2.75 -9.37
N TYR A 102 1.03 -2.44 -10.19
CA TYR A 102 2.40 -2.93 -10.09
C TYR A 102 3.35 -1.91 -10.73
N ASP A 103 4.66 -2.04 -10.52
CA ASP A 103 5.67 -1.19 -11.18
C ASP A 103 5.67 -1.38 -12.70
N VAL A 104 5.39 -2.60 -13.16
CA VAL A 104 5.23 -2.95 -14.57
C VAL A 104 3.85 -3.55 -14.82
N SER A 105 3.06 -2.89 -15.66
CA SER A 105 1.67 -3.31 -15.96
C SER A 105 1.31 -3.01 -17.41
N TYR A 106 0.44 -3.82 -18.01
CA TYR A 106 -0.06 -3.55 -19.36
C TYR A 106 -1.27 -2.60 -19.32
N ASP A 107 -1.19 -1.49 -20.05
CA ASP A 107 -2.27 -0.51 -20.18
C ASP A 107 -2.74 -0.44 -21.64
N ARG A 108 -4.04 -0.64 -21.85
CA ARG A 108 -4.70 -0.65 -23.18
C ARG A 108 -4.91 0.75 -23.76
N THR A 109 -4.60 1.80 -23.02
CA THR A 109 -4.90 3.19 -23.38
C THR A 109 -3.67 3.99 -23.81
N ILE A 110 -2.47 3.44 -23.57
CA ILE A 110 -1.19 4.08 -23.87
C ILE A 110 -0.58 3.54 -25.17
N PHE A 111 0.34 4.29 -25.74
CA PHE A 111 1.04 3.96 -26.98
C PHE A 111 2.54 3.79 -26.72
N ASP A 112 3.19 3.06 -27.61
CA ASP A 112 4.65 2.90 -27.61
C ASP A 112 5.36 4.28 -27.57
N PRO A 113 6.50 4.42 -26.84
CA PRO A 113 7.24 5.67 -26.78
C PRO A 113 7.64 6.20 -28.17
N THR A 114 7.85 5.31 -29.15
CA THR A 114 8.18 5.69 -30.54
C THR A 114 6.97 6.16 -31.35
N ASN A 115 5.74 5.90 -30.88
CA ASN A 115 4.50 6.32 -31.56
C ASN A 115 4.06 7.72 -31.08
N THR A 116 4.71 8.74 -31.65
CA THR A 116 4.44 10.16 -31.35
C THR A 116 3.14 10.70 -31.97
N THR A 117 2.39 9.88 -32.69
CA THR A 117 1.11 10.27 -33.32
C THR A 117 -0.09 9.64 -32.63
N CYS A 118 0.12 8.76 -31.64
CA CYS A 118 -0.93 8.01 -30.95
C CYS A 118 -1.94 7.38 -31.93
N SER A 119 -1.42 6.83 -33.03
CA SER A 119 -2.21 6.26 -34.13
C SER A 119 -2.20 4.72 -34.10
N GLY A 120 -3.23 4.10 -34.68
CA GLY A 120 -3.39 2.64 -34.66
C GLY A 120 -3.98 2.12 -33.34
N GLY A 121 -3.71 0.85 -33.04
CA GLY A 121 -4.17 0.21 -31.81
C GLY A 121 -3.37 0.67 -30.60
N ALA A 122 -4.06 1.13 -29.56
CA ALA A 122 -3.46 1.40 -28.26
C ALA A 122 -3.17 0.10 -27.49
N GLY A 123 -2.23 0.16 -26.55
CA GLY A 123 -1.80 -0.97 -25.75
C GLY A 123 -0.29 -1.07 -25.63
N ASN A 124 0.26 -0.77 -24.45
CA ASN A 124 1.68 -0.97 -24.17
C ASN A 124 1.94 -1.32 -22.70
N MET A 125 3.17 -1.69 -22.38
CA MET A 125 3.64 -1.77 -21.00
C MET A 125 3.84 -0.36 -20.44
N MET A 126 3.20 -0.09 -19.31
CA MET A 126 3.57 0.98 -18.39
C MET A 126 4.67 0.43 -17.49
N VAL A 127 5.82 1.09 -17.46
CA VAL A 127 7.04 0.59 -16.79
C VAL A 127 7.56 1.66 -15.83
N PHE A 128 7.70 1.30 -14.56
CA PHE A 128 8.27 2.11 -13.49
C PHE A 128 9.40 1.37 -12.76
N ASP A 129 10.25 0.70 -13.52
CA ASP A 129 11.47 0.03 -13.04
C ASP A 129 12.73 0.71 -13.59
N GLU A 130 13.91 0.18 -13.26
CA GLU A 130 15.19 0.74 -13.70
C GLU A 130 15.38 0.71 -15.22
N SER A 131 14.64 -0.11 -15.96
CA SER A 131 14.81 -0.25 -17.41
C SER A 131 14.50 1.05 -18.16
N ILE A 132 13.75 1.97 -17.55
CA ILE A 132 13.47 3.29 -18.10
C ILE A 132 14.47 4.38 -17.69
N ASP A 133 15.53 4.04 -16.97
CA ASP A 133 16.57 5.01 -16.60
C ASP A 133 17.53 5.33 -17.76
N LYS A 134 18.21 6.47 -17.60
CA LYS A 134 19.46 6.77 -18.30
C LYS A 134 20.63 6.07 -17.62
N TYR A 135 21.53 5.54 -18.44
CA TYR A 135 22.74 4.84 -17.99
C TYR A 135 23.99 5.54 -18.49
N ASN A 136 25.08 5.47 -17.72
CA ASN A 136 26.39 5.92 -18.17
C ASN A 136 27.08 4.86 -19.07
N SER A 137 28.27 5.19 -19.58
CA SER A 137 29.07 4.27 -20.42
C SER A 137 29.50 2.97 -19.72
N GLN A 138 29.42 2.90 -18.39
CA GLN A 138 29.71 1.71 -17.58
C GLN A 138 28.44 0.94 -17.21
N ASN A 139 27.29 1.26 -17.82
CA ASN A 139 26.00 0.63 -17.55
C ASN A 139 25.54 0.76 -16.09
N VAL A 140 25.82 1.90 -15.46
CA VAL A 140 25.29 2.27 -14.13
C VAL A 140 24.16 3.26 -14.31
N SER A 141 23.01 3.01 -13.65
CA SER A 141 21.87 3.93 -13.66
C SER A 141 22.28 5.28 -13.10
N LEU A 142 21.82 6.35 -13.75
CA LEU A 142 21.99 7.73 -13.29
C LEU A 142 20.89 8.14 -12.30
N ASN A 143 19.95 7.24 -11.95
CA ASN A 143 18.74 7.53 -11.20
C ASN A 143 17.94 8.70 -11.80
N VAL A 144 17.91 8.74 -13.14
CA VAL A 144 17.20 9.75 -13.92
C VAL A 144 16.44 9.01 -15.00
N ILE A 145 15.11 9.11 -14.96
CA ILE A 145 14.22 8.59 -15.98
C ILE A 145 14.63 9.15 -17.35
N ASP A 146 14.72 8.28 -18.35
CA ASP A 146 14.83 8.65 -19.75
C ASP A 146 13.43 8.99 -20.30
N PRO A 147 13.14 10.28 -20.58
CA PRO A 147 11.80 10.67 -21.05
C PRO A 147 11.44 10.03 -22.39
N THR A 148 12.41 9.57 -23.18
CA THR A 148 12.17 8.91 -24.47
C THR A 148 11.64 7.50 -24.33
N LYS A 149 11.69 6.92 -23.12
CA LYS A 149 11.14 5.60 -22.81
C LYS A 149 9.74 5.67 -22.18
N LEU A 150 9.24 6.87 -21.89
CA LEU A 150 7.89 7.05 -21.36
C LEU A 150 6.85 6.82 -22.47
N PRO A 151 5.73 6.14 -22.18
CA PRO A 151 4.71 5.90 -23.17
C PRO A 151 3.97 7.19 -23.55
N ASN A 152 3.41 7.22 -24.76
CA ASN A 152 2.57 8.33 -25.20
C ASN A 152 1.10 8.08 -24.82
N ILE A 153 0.36 9.15 -24.52
CA ILE A 153 -1.05 9.08 -24.11
C ILE A 153 -1.85 10.05 -24.96
N LYS A 154 -3.02 9.60 -25.43
CA LYS A 154 -3.95 10.47 -26.14
C LYS A 154 -4.80 11.25 -25.13
N THR A 155 -4.70 12.58 -25.18
CA THR A 155 -5.52 13.48 -24.36
C THR A 155 -7.01 13.41 -24.77
N PRO A 156 -7.94 13.87 -23.91
CA PRO A 156 -9.36 13.96 -24.29
C PRO A 156 -9.62 14.80 -25.55
N GLY A 157 -8.75 15.78 -25.85
CA GLY A 157 -8.80 16.60 -27.07
C GLY A 157 -8.21 15.92 -28.32
N GLY A 158 -7.81 14.65 -28.20
CA GLY A 158 -7.28 13.85 -29.31
C GLY A 158 -5.81 14.10 -29.65
N GLN A 159 -5.12 14.96 -28.90
CA GLN A 159 -3.69 15.21 -29.07
C GLN A 159 -2.87 14.07 -28.44
N CYS A 160 -1.80 13.72 -29.13
CA CYS A 160 -0.61 13.10 -28.57
C CYS A 160 0.30 14.29 -28.19
#